data_AF-A0A7K3YWZ6-F1
#
_entry.id   AF-A0A7K3YWZ6-F1
#
_cell.length_a   1.000
_cell.length_b   1.000
_cell.length_c   1.000
_cell.angle_alpha   90.00
_cell.angle_beta   90.00
_cell.angle_gamma   90.00
#
_symmetry.space_group_name_H-M   'P 1'
#
loop_
_entity.id
_entity.type
_entity.pdbx_description
1 polymer ?
#
loop_
_entity_poly.entity_id
_entity_poly.type
_entity_poly.pdbx_seq_one_letter_code
_entity_poly.pdbx_strand_id
1 'polypeptide(L)' 'MHNKELFAMYYCPKCKSQEIFPEVGGYVGSIYICKDCGYRGSFVLEVDSSDGIKNVEREERVHTRPVRSHTKER' A
#
# COMPACT_ATOMS: atom_id res chain seq x y z
N MET A 1 -24.47 -14.04 13.00
CA MET A 1 -23.59 -14.47 11.89
C MET A 1 -23.20 -13.24 11.11
N HIS A 2 -22.06 -12.62 11.41
CA HIS A 2 -21.53 -11.55 10.53
C HIS A 2 -20.50 -12.22 9.63
N ASN A 3 -20.87 -12.55 8.39
CA ASN A 3 -19.88 -12.92 7.39
C ASN A 3 -19.12 -11.63 7.02
N LYS A 4 -18.08 -11.32 7.79
CA LYS A 4 -17.09 -10.34 7.36
C LYS A 4 -16.31 -10.97 6.23
N GLU A 5 -16.86 -10.89 5.01
CA GLU A 5 -16.03 -10.99 3.81
C GLU A 5 -15.00 -9.86 3.92
N LEU A 6 -13.79 -10.24 4.35
CA LEU A 6 -12.61 -9.39 4.41
C LEU A 6 -12.20 -9.07 2.96
N PHE A 7 -12.93 -8.17 2.32
CA PHE A 7 -12.42 -7.49 1.13
C PHE A 7 -11.37 -6.49 1.62
N ALA A 8 -10.12 -6.95 1.68
CA ALA A 8 -8.96 -6.08 1.85
C ALA A 8 -8.97 -5.02 0.74
N MET A 9 -9.12 -3.75 1.11
CA MET A 9 -9.11 -2.64 0.15
C MET A 9 -7.70 -2.07 0.05
N TYR A 10 -7.18 -1.96 -1.18
CA TYR A 10 -5.85 -1.39 -1.44
C TYR A 10 -5.92 0.09 -1.79
N TYR A 11 -4.98 0.86 -1.23
CA TYR A 11 -4.84 2.28 -1.46
C TYR A 11 -3.42 2.64 -1.91
N CYS A 12 -3.34 3.69 -2.74
CA CYS A 12 -2.08 4.21 -3.21
C CYS A 12 -1.31 4.85 -2.05
N PRO A 13 -0.05 4.46 -1.80
CA PRO A 13 0.75 5.06 -0.74
C PRO A 13 1.14 6.51 -1.03
N LYS A 14 1.04 6.96 -2.28
CA LYS A 14 1.43 8.31 -2.71
C LYS A 14 0.28 9.31 -2.66
N CYS A 15 -0.91 8.94 -3.15
CA CYS A 15 -2.05 9.85 -3.25
C CYS A 15 -3.29 9.40 -2.49
N LYS A 16 -3.25 8.26 -1.79
CA LYS A 16 -4.39 7.67 -1.06
C LYS A 16 -5.61 7.34 -1.94
N SER A 17 -5.44 7.23 -3.25
CA SER A 17 -6.50 6.76 -4.18
C SER A 17 -6.72 5.25 -4.07
N GLN A 18 -7.96 4.81 -4.32
CA GLN A 18 -8.36 3.41 -4.47
C GLN A 18 -8.09 2.84 -5.87
N GLU A 19 -7.69 3.68 -6.83
CA GLU A 19 -7.43 3.28 -8.22
C GLU A 19 -6.08 2.55 -8.36
N ILE A 20 -5.86 1.52 -7.53
CA ILE A 20 -4.68 0.66 -7.49
C ILE A 20 -5.00 -0.70 -8.12
N PHE A 21 -4.19 -1.11 -9.08
CA PHE A 21 -4.37 -2.36 -9.82
C PHE A 21 -3.06 -3.15 -9.92
N PRO A 22 -3.08 -4.48 -9.79
CA PRO A 22 -1.91 -5.29 -10.07
C PRO A 22 -1.62 -5.29 -11.58
N GLU A 23 -0.38 -4.95 -11.97
CA GLU A 23 0.11 -4.97 -13.35
C GLU A 23 0.78 -6.31 -13.69
N VAL A 24 1.61 -6.84 -12.78
CA VAL A 24 2.36 -8.09 -12.97
C VAL A 24 2.33 -8.87 -11.66
N GLY A 25 2.05 -10.18 -11.73
CA GLY A 25 2.05 -11.09 -10.58
C GLY A 25 2.73 -12.42 -10.92
N GLY A 26 3.30 -13.08 -9.93
CA GLY A 26 4.01 -14.35 -10.10
C GLY A 26 4.95 -14.64 -8.93
N TYR A 27 5.98 -15.46 -9.16
CA TYR A 27 6.94 -15.89 -8.13
C TYR A 27 7.69 -14.75 -7.42
N VAL A 28 7.77 -13.56 -8.03
CA VAL A 28 8.54 -12.40 -7.54
C VAL A 28 7.65 -11.40 -6.78
N GLY A 29 6.37 -11.73 -6.55
CA GLY A 29 5.39 -10.83 -5.96
C GLY A 29 4.63 -9.97 -6.99
N SER A 30 3.77 -9.10 -6.49
CA SER A 30 2.89 -8.26 -7.31
C SER A 30 3.45 -6.84 -7.46
N ILE A 31 3.41 -6.30 -8.68
CA ILE A 31 3.62 -4.87 -8.94
C ILE A 31 2.27 -4.21 -9.13
N TYR A 32 2.02 -3.13 -8.42
CA TYR A 32 0.79 -2.36 -8.45
C TYR A 32 1.00 -1.03 -9.17
N ILE A 33 -0.04 -0.56 -9.88
CA ILE A 33 -0.11 0.75 -10.52
C ILE A 33 -1.30 1.54 -10.00
N CYS A 34 -1.07 2.83 -9.72
CA CYS A 34 -2.12 3.81 -9.48
C CYS A 34 -2.45 4.59 -10.75
N LYS A 35 -3.72 4.56 -11.18
CA LYS A 35 -4.15 5.31 -12.37
C LYS A 35 -4.18 6.82 -12.16
N ASP A 36 -4.38 7.28 -10.93
CA ASP A 36 -4.54 8.72 -10.65
C ASP A 36 -3.21 9.47 -10.56
N CYS A 37 -2.17 8.88 -9.96
CA CYS A 37 -0.90 9.57 -9.71
C CYS A 37 0.33 8.91 -10.36
N GLY A 38 0.13 7.79 -11.07
CA GLY A 38 1.18 7.04 -11.74
C GLY A 38 2.14 6.30 -10.80
N TYR A 39 1.80 6.11 -9.51
CA TYR A 39 2.59 5.25 -8.62
C TYR A 39 2.73 3.86 -9.24
N ARG A 40 3.95 3.30 -9.24
CA ARG A 40 4.25 1.95 -9.69
C ARG A 40 5.23 1.29 -8.72
N GLY A 41 4.84 0.18 -8.10
CA GLY A 41 5.69 -0.52 -7.15
C GLY A 41 4.99 -1.68 -6.45
N SER A 42 5.73 -2.42 -5.63
CA SER A 42 5.22 -3.58 -4.90
C SER A 42 4.55 -3.25 -3.56
N PHE A 43 4.49 -1.97 -3.18
CA PHE A 43 3.98 -1.52 -1.89
C PHE A 43 2.61 -0.86 -2.03
N VAL A 44 1.64 -1.31 -1.24
CA VAL A 44 0.28 -0.77 -1.20
C VAL A 44 -0.18 -0.66 0.25
N LEU A 45 -1.10 0.26 0.52
CA LEU A 45 -1.74 0.35 1.83
C LEU A 45 -2.96 -0.57 1.84
N GLU A 46 -2.95 -1.57 2.73
CA GLU A 46 -4.08 -2.47 2.94
C GLU A 46 -4.92 -1.96 4.10
N VAL A 47 -6.24 -1.91 3.92
CA VAL A 47 -7.16 -1.43 4.94
C VAL A 47 -8.26 -2.46 5.18
N ASP A 48 -8.37 -2.94 6.42
CA ASP A 48 -9.34 -3.96 6.84
C ASP A 48 -10.80 -3.45 6.88
N SER A 49 -11.02 -2.14 6.75
CA SER A 49 -12.35 -1.52 6.81
C SER A 49 -12.33 -0.10 6.25
N SER A 50 -13.44 0.36 5.65
CA SER A 50 -13.55 1.69 5.05
C SER A 50 -13.27 2.85 6.01
N ASP A 51 -13.38 2.61 7.32
CA ASP A 51 -13.03 3.59 8.37
C ASP A 51 -11.52 3.72 8.66
N GLY A 52 -10.69 2.78 8.18
CA GLY A 52 -9.26 2.71 8.52
C GLY A 52 -8.41 3.84 7.94
N ILE A 53 -8.80 4.46 6.81
CA ILE A 53 -8.02 5.55 6.18
C ILE A 53 -7.91 6.76 7.11
N LYS A 54 -8.93 7.02 7.95
CA LYS A 54 -8.98 8.17 8.86
C LYS A 54 -7.88 8.11 9.93
N ASN A 55 -7.30 6.93 10.18
CA ASN A 55 -6.30 6.72 11.23
C ASN A 55 -4.85 6.76 10.72
N VAL A 56 -4.61 6.69 9.40
CA VAL A 56 -3.25 6.69 8.81
C VAL A 56 -2.50 8.00 9.10
N GLU A 57 -3.22 9.11 9.24
CA GLU A 57 -2.63 10.45 9.45
C GLU A 57 -2.05 10.66 10.85
N ARG A 58 -2.42 9.82 11.84
CA ARG A 58 -1.94 9.97 13.22
C ARG A 58 -0.60 9.26 13.46
N GLU A 59 -0.27 8.23 12.68
CA GLU A 59 0.92 7.39 12.89
C GLU A 59 2.14 7.82 12.05
N GLU A 60 1.97 8.67 11.03
CA GLU A 60 3.08 9.23 10.23
C GLU A 60 4.12 10.00 11.08
N ARG A 61 3.80 10.36 12.32
CA ARG A 61 4.74 11.04 13.22
C ARG A 61 5.75 10.12 13.91
N VAL A 62 5.67 8.79 13.73
CA VAL A 62 6.50 7.82 14.48
C VAL A 62 7.59 7.15 13.62
N HIS A 63 7.43 7.05 12.29
CA HIS A 63 8.32 6.23 11.45
C HIS A 63 9.19 6.98 10.43
N THR A 64 9.49 8.27 10.62
CA THR A 64 10.55 8.96 9.83
C THR A 64 11.97 8.48 10.18
N ARG A 65 12.16 7.20 10.52
CA ARG A 65 13.51 6.62 10.55
C ARG A 65 13.89 6.31 9.10
N PRO A 66 15.05 6.78 8.61
CA PRO A 66 15.47 6.50 7.25
C PRO A 66 15.54 4.98 7.05
N VAL A 67 14.87 4.48 6.01
CA VAL A 67 15.04 3.10 5.53
C VAL A 67 16.50 2.99 5.10
N ARG A 68 17.35 2.37 5.93
CA ARG A 68 18.72 2.05 5.56
C ARG A 68 18.65 0.96 4.48
N SER A 69 18.68 1.37 3.21
CA SER A 69 18.92 0.45 2.11
C SER A 69 20.35 -0.10 2.26
N HIS A 70 20.49 -1.28 2.85
CA HIS A 70 21.74 -2.03 2.75
C HIS A 70 21.85 -2.63 1.33
N THR A 71 22.01 -1.77 0.32
CA THR A 71 22.66 -2.19 -0.92
C THR A 71 24.15 -2.26 -0.62
N LYS A 72 24.64 -3.46 -0.33
CA LYS A 72 26.07 -3.71 -0.20
C LYS A 72 26.67 -3.71 -1.61
N GLU A 73 27.10 -2.54 -2.08
CA GLU A 73 27.98 -2.46 -3.25
C GLU A 73 29.34 -3.06 -2.86
N ARG A 74 29.60 -4.23 -3.47
CA ARG A 74 30.86 -4.96 -3.68
C ARG A 74 31.97 -4.87 -2.63
#